data_AF-A0A6C0DWS3-F1
#
_entry.id   AF-A0A6C0DWS3-F1
#
_cell.length_a   1.000
_cell.length_b   1.000
_cell.length_c   1.000
_cell.angle_alpha   90.00
_cell.angle_beta   90.00
_cell.angle_gamma   90.00
#
_symmetry.space_group_name_H-M   'P 1'
#
loop_
_entity.id
_entity.type
_entity.pdbx_description
1 polymer ?
#
loop_
_entity_poly.entity_id
_entity_poly.type
_entity_poly.pdbx_seq_one_letter_code
_entity_poly.pdbx_strand_id
1 'polypeptide(L)'
;MFFVSEHLEEMNMGYFEHMFISLHYAFILLLSCIKAFIHAFIPDIYVTSTSECIVEINKELTRHKKNNIENYQNYDKYQNFAS
;
A
#
# COMPACT_ATOMS: atom_id res chain seq x y z
N MET A 1 21.24 10.86 -6.74
CA MET A 1 20.20 10.07 -6.04
C MET A 1 18.86 10.72 -6.35
N PHE A 2 18.28 10.36 -7.49
CA PHE A 2 17.14 11.03 -8.16
C PHE A 2 15.95 10.05 -8.33
N PHE A 3 15.86 9.01 -7.49
CA PHE A 3 14.84 7.96 -7.61
C PHE A 3 13.54 8.27 -6.87
N VAL A 4 13.52 9.28 -6.00
CA VAL A 4 12.35 9.64 -5.19
C VAL A 4 11.32 10.43 -6.03
N SER A 5 11.75 11.13 -7.08
CA SER A 5 10.90 12.07 -7.84
C SER A 5 9.93 11.38 -8.79
N GLU A 6 10.40 10.44 -9.63
CA GLU A 6 9.54 9.81 -10.66
C GLU A 6 8.40 9.00 -10.04
N HIS A 7 8.65 8.24 -8.96
CA HIS A 7 7.61 7.43 -8.32
C HIS A 7 6.57 8.26 -7.55
N LEU A 8 6.99 9.42 -7.01
CA LEU A 8 6.07 10.35 -6.35
C LEU A 8 5.24 11.16 -7.36
N GLU A 9 5.83 11.52 -8.52
CA GLU A 9 5.10 12.17 -9.63
C GLU A 9 4.06 11.23 -10.25
N GLU A 10 4.40 9.95 -10.45
CA GLU A 10 3.49 8.95 -11.04
C GLU A 10 2.26 8.67 -10.16
N MET A 11 2.38 8.93 -8.86
CA MET A 11 1.33 8.69 -7.87
C MET A 11 0.75 9.99 -7.28
N ASN A 12 1.23 11.17 -7.70
CA ASN A 12 0.81 12.49 -7.21
C ASN A 12 0.59 12.57 -5.69
N MET A 13 1.51 11.95 -4.92
CA MET A 13 1.45 11.89 -3.46
C MET A 13 2.56 12.72 -2.83
N GLY A 14 2.27 13.38 -1.72
CA GLY A 14 3.30 14.05 -0.93
C GLY A 14 4.27 13.05 -0.28
N TYR A 15 5.52 13.46 -0.04
CA TYR A 15 6.53 12.61 0.61
C TYR A 15 6.04 12.00 1.94
N PHE A 16 5.41 12.81 2.80
CA PHE A 16 4.90 12.35 4.09
C PHE A 16 3.74 11.36 3.94
N GLU A 17 2.86 11.58 2.96
CA GLU A 17 1.75 10.67 2.68
C GLU A 17 2.26 9.31 2.22
N HIS A 18 3.18 9.29 1.25
CA HIS A 18 3.81 8.06 0.79
C HIS A 18 4.61 7.35 1.90
N MET A 19 5.27 8.12 2.77
CA MET A 19 5.98 7.61 3.94
C MET A 19 5.04 6.95 4.96
N PHE A 20 3.92 7.59 5.30
CA PHE A 20 2.95 7.03 6.25
C PHE A 20 2.29 5.75 5.71
N ILE A 21 1.95 5.73 4.42
CA ILE A 21 1.42 4.54 3.74
C ILE A 21 2.43 3.40 3.80
N SER A 22 3.70 3.66 3.48
CA SER A 22 4.77 2.66 3.53
C SER A 22 4.99 2.14 4.95
N LEU A 23 4.98 3.03 5.94
CA LEU A 23 5.15 2.68 7.35
C LEU A 23 3.96 1.86 7.89
N HIS A 24 2.75 2.16 7.43
CA HIS A 24 1.55 1.38 7.75
C HIS A 24 1.68 -0.07 7.27
N TYR A 25 2.08 -0.28 6.02
CA TYR A 25 2.33 -1.63 5.49
C TYR A 25 3.47 -2.33 6.23
N ALA A 26 4.55 -1.62 6.55
CA ALA A 26 5.65 -2.17 7.34
C ALA A 26 5.18 -2.71 8.70
N PHE A 27 4.28 -2.00 9.38
CA PHE A 27 3.73 -2.42 10.67
C PHE A 27 2.83 -3.66 10.55
N ILE A 28 1.97 -3.71 9.53
CA ILE A 28 1.12 -4.90 9.27
C ILE A 28 1.99 -6.12 8.99
N LEU A 29 3.02 -5.98 8.14
CA LEU A 29 3.95 -7.06 7.81
C LEU A 29 4.75 -7.51 9.03
N LEU A 30 5.18 -6.59 9.89
CA LEU A 30 5.88 -6.92 11.14
C LEU A 30 4.99 -7.73 12.08
N LEU A 31 3.73 -7.34 12.26
CA LEU A 31 2.77 -8.10 13.07
C LEU A 31 2.51 -9.49 12.49
N SER A 32 2.35 -9.60 11.17
CA SER A 32 2.19 -10.91 10.52
C SER A 32 3.43 -11.78 10.61
N CYS A 33 4.63 -11.19 10.60
CA CYS A 33 5.88 -11.89 10.87
C CYS A 33 5.88 -12.48 12.29
N ILE A 34 5.50 -11.68 13.30
CA ILE A 34 5.40 -12.15 14.69
C ILE A 34 4.38 -13.29 14.81
N LYS A 35 3.22 -13.17 14.17
CA LYS A 35 2.20 -14.23 14.19
C LYS A 35 2.67 -15.50 13.50
N ALA A 36 3.31 -15.40 12.34
CA ALA A 36 3.90 -16.52 11.61
C ALA A 36 5.00 -17.21 12.45
N PHE A 37 5.81 -16.40 13.14
CA PHE A 37 6.83 -16.90 14.06
C PHE A 37 6.20 -17.70 15.20
N ILE A 38 5.15 -17.19 15.85
CA ILE A 38 4.42 -17.93 16.90
C ILE A 38 3.80 -19.22 16.33
N HIS A 39 3.16 -19.15 15.16
CA HIS A 39 2.54 -20.30 14.48
C HIS A 39 3.57 -21.40 14.17
N ALA A 40 4.82 -21.04 13.87
CA ALA A 40 5.89 -22.01 13.63
C ALA A 40 6.24 -22.85 14.86
N PHE A 41 6.04 -22.32 16.07
CA PHE A 41 6.21 -23.07 17.33
C PHE A 41 4.91 -23.71 17.82
N ILE A 42 3.76 -23.07 17.56
CA ILE A 42 2.44 -23.54 17.99
C ILE A 42 1.49 -23.50 16.78
N PRO A 43 1.40 -24.59 16.00
CA PRO A 43 0.64 -24.64 14.75
C PRO A 43 -0.85 -24.34 14.90
N ASP A 44 -1.46 -24.59 16.05
CA ASP A 44 -2.90 -24.37 16.25
C ASP A 44 -3.27 -22.88 16.39
N ILE A 45 -2.29 -21.99 16.59
CA ILE A 45 -2.51 -20.55 16.74
C ILE A 45 -2.16 -19.83 15.43
N TYR A 46 -2.99 -18.88 15.00
CA TYR A 46 -2.79 -18.04 13.81
C TYR A 46 -2.71 -18.79 12.46
N VAL A 47 -3.36 -19.96 12.36
CA VAL A 47 -3.38 -20.85 11.19
C VAL A 47 -3.57 -20.11 9.85
N THR A 48 -4.55 -19.21 9.77
CA THR A 48 -4.89 -18.47 8.55
C THR A 48 -4.30 -17.06 8.52
N SER A 49 -3.67 -16.60 9.60
CA SER A 49 -3.36 -15.19 9.78
C SER A 49 -2.35 -14.64 8.76
N THR A 50 -1.39 -15.46 8.34
CA THR A 50 -0.40 -15.02 7.33
C THR A 50 -1.05 -14.90 5.95
N SER A 51 -1.85 -15.89 5.55
CA SER A 51 -2.57 -15.89 4.27
C SER A 51 -3.58 -14.76 4.18
N GLU A 52 -4.38 -14.55 5.24
CA GLU A 52 -5.34 -13.44 5.32
C GLU A 52 -4.66 -12.08 5.23
N CYS A 53 -3.52 -11.91 5.91
CA CYS A 53 -2.73 -10.68 5.82
C CYS A 53 -2.27 -10.40 4.39
N ILE A 54 -1.77 -11.40 3.67
CA ILE A 54 -1.30 -11.23 2.29
C ILE A 54 -2.45 -10.83 1.38
N VAL A 55 -3.61 -11.47 1.54
CA VAL A 55 -4.82 -11.15 0.77
C VAL A 55 -5.26 -9.71 1.01
N GLU A 56 -5.29 -9.27 2.27
CA GLU A 56 -5.71 -7.91 2.61
C GLU A 56 -4.72 -6.87 2.08
N ILE A 57 -3.41 -7.07 2.27
CA ILE A 57 -2.37 -6.18 1.73
C ILE A 57 -2.49 -6.06 0.20
N ASN A 58 -2.68 -7.17 -0.50
CA ASN A 58 -2.81 -7.16 -1.96
C ASN A 58 -4.07 -6.41 -2.42
N LYS A 59 -5.18 -6.59 -1.71
CA LYS A 59 -6.43 -5.87 -1.95
C LYS A 59 -6.26 -4.36 -1.73
N GLU A 60 -5.60 -3.95 -0.65
CA GLU A 60 -5.32 -2.54 -0.37
C GLU A 60 -4.38 -1.91 -1.39
N LEU A 61 -3.28 -2.59 -1.75
CA LEU A 61 -2.35 -2.14 -2.79
C LEU A 61 -3.07 -1.94 -4.13
N THR A 62 -3.94 -2.88 -4.51
CA THR A 62 -4.74 -2.79 -5.73
C THR A 62 -5.72 -1.61 -5.66
N ARG A 63 -6.35 -1.39 -4.50
CA ARG A 63 -7.26 -0.25 -4.29
C ARG A 63 -6.50 1.08 -4.36
N HIS A 64 -5.34 1.18 -3.74
CA HIS A 64 -4.48 2.38 -3.80
C HIS A 64 -4.05 2.67 -5.23
N LYS A 65 -3.62 1.66 -5.99
CA LYS A 65 -3.27 1.83 -7.41
C LYS A 65 -4.46 2.35 -8.22
N LYS A 66 -5.65 1.76 -8.04
CA LYS A 66 -6.87 2.17 -8.76
C LYS A 66 -7.28 3.60 -8.45
N ASN A 67 -7.30 3.99 -7.17
CA ASN A 67 -7.67 5.34 -6.74
C ASN A 67 -6.71 6.40 -7.28
N ASN A 68 -5.40 6.11 -7.31
CA ASN A 68 -4.42 7.05 -7.87
C ASN A 68 -4.61 7.26 -9.38
N ILE A 69 -4.90 6.19 -10.13
CA ILE A 69 -5.19 6.27 -11.57
C ILE A 69 -6.50 7.06 -11.83
N GLU A 70 -7.56 6.81 -11.08
CA GLU A 70 -8.85 7.53 -11.22
C GLU A 70 -8.74 9.01 -10.86
N ASN A 71 -7.94 9.35 -9.84
CA ASN A 71 -7.65 10.74 -9.48
C ASN A 71 -6.85 11.45 -10.59
N TYR A 72 -5.89 10.77 -11.22
CA TYR A 72 -5.12 11.31 -12.34
C TYR A 72 -6.02 11.62 -13.55
N GLN A 73 -6.85 10.66 -13.97
CA GLN A 73 -7.78 10.87 -15.08
C GLN A 73 -8.78 12.01 -14.83
N ASN A 74 -9.22 12.21 -13.58
CA ASN A 74 -10.06 13.35 -13.24
C ASN A 74 -9.29 14.67 -13.29
N TYR A 75 -8.04 14.74 -12.79
CA TYR A 75 -7.23 15.96 -12.83
C TYR A 75 -7.01 16.46 -14.26
N ASP A 76 -6.60 15.57 -15.18
CA ASP A 76 -6.41 15.91 -16.60
C ASP A 76 -7.71 16.41 -17.24
N LYS A 77 -8.84 15.77 -16.91
CA LYS A 77 -10.16 16.20 -17.38
C LYS A 77 -10.45 17.64 -16.96
N TYR A 78 -10.23 18.01 -15.70
CA TYR A 78 -10.46 19.37 -15.22
C TYR A 78 -9.56 20.42 -15.90
N GLN A 79 -8.30 20.11 -16.19
CA GLN A 79 -7.39 21.02 -16.90
C GLN A 79 -7.82 21.26 -18.36
N ASN A 80 -8.34 20.24 -19.03
CA ASN A 80 -8.86 20.35 -20.41
C ASN A 80 -10.21 21.09 -20.50
N PHE A 81 -10.96 21.24 -19.41
CA PHE A 81 -12.18 22.07 -19.35
C PHE A 81 -11.91 23.54 -18.97
N ALA A 82 -10.71 23.83 -18.44
CA ALA A 82 -10.32 25.17 -18.00
C ALA A 82 -9.48 25.94 -19.05
N SER A 83 -9.28 25.36 -20.24
CA SER A 83 -8.60 25.95 -21.41
C SER A 83 -9.60 26.33 -22.50
#